data_AF-A0A4S2TV08-F1
#
_entry.id   AF-A0A4S2TV08-F1
#
_cell.length_a   1.000
_cell.length_b   1.000
_cell.length_c   1.000
_cell.angle_alpha   90.00
_cell.angle_beta   90.00
_cell.angle_gamma   90.00
#
_symmetry.space_group_name_H-M   'P 1'
#
loop_
_entity.id
_entity.type
_entity.pdbx_description
1 polymer ?
#
loop_
_entity_poly.entity_id
_entity_poly.type
_entity_poly.pdbx_seq_one_letter_code
_entity_poly.pdbx_strand_id
1 'polypeptide(L)'
;MRQVHVSGTAADDPRLLAAQTRLAELVAALDTYADEVHSIDSCRQAVARIDEELREPTPDGRRLTETMEMLSLALGSATSLTSLAGSLRSAIEALPG
;
A
#
# COMPACT_ATOMS: atom_id res chain seq x y z
N MET A 1 3.14 -26.75 -27.33
CA MET A 1 3.91 -25.53 -27.65
C MET A 1 4.37 -24.91 -26.33
N ARG A 2 5.66 -24.64 -26.18
CA ARG A 2 6.28 -24.09 -24.96
C ARG A 2 5.82 -22.63 -24.81
N GLN A 3 5.06 -22.32 -23.76
CA GLN A 3 4.88 -20.93 -23.37
C GLN A 3 6.20 -20.46 -22.72
N VAL A 4 6.78 -19.49 -23.40
CA VAL A 4 7.99 -18.76 -23.01
C VAL A 4 7.64 -17.89 -21.81
N HIS A 5 8.42 -18.04 -20.74
CA HIS A 5 8.38 -17.16 -19.57
C HIS A 5 8.55 -15.71 -20.04
N VAL A 6 7.51 -14.90 -19.84
CA VAL A 6 7.64 -13.44 -19.91
C VAL A 6 8.30 -13.04 -18.60
N SER A 7 9.61 -12.85 -18.64
CA SER A 7 10.33 -12.07 -17.64
C SER A 7 9.90 -10.61 -17.78
N GLY A 8 8.69 -10.30 -17.31
CA GLY A 8 8.34 -8.93 -16.94
C GLY A 8 9.17 -8.61 -15.71
N THR A 9 10.11 -7.67 -15.84
CA THR A 9 10.68 -6.99 -14.68
C THR A 9 9.55 -6.60 -13.73
N ALA A 10 9.67 -6.87 -12.43
CA ALA A 10 8.63 -6.57 -11.42
C ALA A 10 8.03 -5.15 -11.54
N ALA A 11 8.77 -4.21 -12.15
CA ALA A 11 8.35 -2.88 -12.53
C ALA A 11 7.14 -2.78 -13.50
N ASP A 12 6.80 -3.85 -14.24
CA ASP A 12 5.67 -3.89 -15.19
C ASP A 12 4.47 -4.71 -14.68
N ASP A 13 4.47 -5.14 -13.42
CA ASP A 13 3.31 -5.83 -12.86
C ASP A 13 2.15 -4.83 -12.67
N PRO A 14 1.02 -4.97 -13.40
CA PRO A 14 -0.11 -4.05 -13.28
C PRO A 14 -0.71 -4.04 -11.88
N ARG A 15 -0.54 -5.11 -11.10
CA ARG A 15 -0.99 -5.18 -9.70
C ARG A 15 -0.08 -4.38 -8.78
N LEU A 16 1.23 -4.44 -9.02
CA LEU A 16 2.19 -3.61 -8.29
C LEU A 16 1.95 -2.12 -8.57
N LEU A 17 1.75 -1.76 -9.84
CA LEU A 17 1.41 -0.38 -10.22
C LEU A 17 0.10 0.08 -9.58
N ALA A 18 -0.91 -0.80 -9.51
CA ALA A 18 -2.16 -0.50 -8.83
C ALA A 18 -1.96 -0.26 -7.32
N ALA A 19 -1.18 -1.10 -6.63
CA ALA A 19 -0.86 -0.91 -5.22
C ALA A 19 -0.11 0.41 -4.97
N GLN A 20 0.88 0.73 -5.80
CA GLN A 20 1.62 1.99 -5.72
C GLN A 20 0.73 3.21 -5.98
N THR A 21 -0.19 3.12 -6.95
CA THR A 21 -1.16 4.18 -7.25
C THR A 21 -2.08 4.43 -6.04
N ARG A 22 -2.63 3.36 -5.45
CA ARG A 22 -3.48 3.45 -4.25
C ARG A 22 -2.72 4.03 -3.06
N LEU A 23 -1.44 3.71 -2.92
CA LEU A 23 -0.59 4.27 -1.88
C LEU A 23 -0.41 5.77 -2.09
N ALA A 24 -0.11 6.21 -3.31
CA ALA A 24 0.03 7.64 -3.64
C ALA A 24 -1.26 8.44 -3.40
N GLU A 25 -2.43 7.88 -3.76
CA GLU A 25 -3.73 8.47 -3.44
C GLU A 25 -3.93 8.62 -1.92
N LEU A 26 -3.58 7.59 -1.16
CA LEU A 26 -3.64 7.63 0.31
C LEU A 26 -2.70 8.69 0.89
N VAL A 27 -1.48 8.83 0.37
CA VAL A 27 -0.52 9.87 0.81
C VAL A 27 -1.09 11.26 0.60
N ALA A 28 -1.61 11.54 -0.60
CA ALA A 28 -2.21 12.83 -0.92
C ALA A 28 -3.42 13.14 -0.02
N ALA A 29 -4.23 12.12 0.28
CA ALA A 29 -5.35 12.26 1.21
C ALA A 29 -4.86 12.49 2.65
N LEU A 30 -3.80 11.82 3.09
CA LEU A 30 -3.22 12.02 4.42
C LEU A 30 -2.72 13.46 4.63
N ASP A 31 -2.11 14.09 3.63
CA ASP A 31 -1.71 15.50 3.71
C ASP A 31 -2.93 16.46 3.74
N THR A 32 -4.07 16.05 3.16
CA THR A 32 -5.32 16.84 3.17
C THR A 32 -6.08 16.70 4.50
N TYR A 33 -6.11 15.49 5.07
CA TYR A 33 -6.93 15.13 6.24
C TYR A 33 -6.05 14.78 7.46
N ALA A 34 -4.88 15.41 7.58
CA ALA A 34 -3.91 15.13 8.64
C ALA A 34 -4.48 15.34 10.05
N ASP A 35 -5.43 16.26 10.21
CA ASP A 35 -6.09 16.54 11.50
C ASP A 35 -7.17 15.50 11.87
N GLU A 36 -7.59 14.64 10.94
CA GLU A 36 -8.65 13.64 11.17
C GLU A 36 -8.10 12.31 11.71
N VAL A 37 -6.79 12.05 11.55
CA VAL A 37 -6.17 10.79 11.96
C VAL A 37 -5.76 10.80 13.44
N HIS A 38 -5.64 9.62 14.02
CA HIS A 38 -5.19 9.48 15.41
C HIS A 38 -3.71 9.85 15.56
N SER A 39 -2.86 9.47 14.58
CA SER A 39 -1.43 9.83 14.60
C SER A 39 -0.87 9.98 13.19
N ILE A 40 -0.65 11.22 12.75
CA ILE A 40 -0.11 11.51 11.42
C ILE A 40 1.32 10.99 11.26
N ASP A 41 2.16 11.05 12.30
CA ASP A 41 3.51 10.52 12.28
C ASP A 41 3.51 8.99 12.07
N SER A 42 2.60 8.29 12.76
CA SER A 42 2.45 6.84 12.59
C SER A 42 1.92 6.48 11.20
N CYS A 43 0.97 7.26 10.65
CA CYS A 43 0.48 7.09 9.29
C CYS A 43 1.61 7.26 8.27
N ARG A 44 2.41 8.32 8.39
CA ARG A 44 3.55 8.61 7.50
C ARG A 44 4.61 7.51 7.57
N GLN A 45 4.92 7.02 8.78
CA GLN A 45 5.85 5.90 8.94
C GLN A 45 5.34 4.62 8.27
N ALA A 46 4.06 4.28 8.45
CA ALA A 46 3.48 3.08 7.86
C ALA A 46 3.44 3.16 6.33
N VAL A 47 3.04 4.31 5.78
CA VAL A 47 3.06 4.58 4.33
C VAL A 47 4.46 4.46 3.75
N ALA A 48 5.48 5.02 4.41
CA ALA A 48 6.86 4.92 3.95
C ALA A 48 7.38 3.47 3.92
N ARG A 49 7.00 2.65 4.92
CA ARG A 49 7.33 1.22 4.95
C ARG A 49 6.64 0.44 3.84
N ILE A 50 5.36 0.72 3.56
CA ILE A 50 4.64 0.10 2.45
C ILE A 50 5.30 0.48 1.13
N ASP A 51 5.65 1.76 0.95
CA ASP A 51 6.33 2.26 -0.25
C ASP A 51 7.70 1.59 -0.46
N GLU A 52 8.49 1.41 0.60
CA GLU A 52 9.76 0.69 0.56
C GLU A 52 9.56 -0.77 0.15
N GLU A 53 8.64 -1.49 0.79
CA GLU A 53 8.36 -2.90 0.52
C GLU A 53 7.78 -3.12 -0.89
N LEU A 54 6.98 -2.19 -1.42
CA LEU A 54 6.48 -2.23 -2.81
C LEU A 54 7.56 -1.89 -3.85
N ARG A 55 8.73 -1.39 -3.45
CA ARG A 55 9.89 -1.22 -4.35
C ARG A 55 10.80 -2.44 -4.37
N GLU A 56 10.64 -3.35 -3.43
CA GLU A 56 11.39 -4.60 -3.42
C GLU A 56 11.02 -5.44 -4.66
N PRO A 57 11.97 -6.20 -5.22
CA PRO A 57 11.71 -7.05 -6.39
C PRO A 57 10.69 -8.17 -6.09
N THR A 58 10.57 -8.55 -4.82
CA THR A 58 9.59 -9.51 -4.31
C THR A 58 9.01 -8.96 -3.00
N PRO A 59 7.90 -8.20 -3.06
CA PRO A 59 7.29 -7.63 -1.86
C PRO A 59 6.82 -8.71 -0.89
N ASP A 60 7.17 -8.57 0.39
CA ASP A 60 6.70 -9.48 1.43
C ASP A 60 5.26 -9.14 1.84
N GLY A 61 4.31 -9.98 1.38
CA GLY A 61 2.89 -9.80 1.67
C GLY A 61 2.54 -9.83 3.16
N ARG A 62 3.31 -10.53 4.00
CA ARG A 62 3.12 -10.55 5.45
C ARG A 62 3.51 -9.21 6.05
N ARG A 63 4.69 -8.68 5.69
CA ARG A 63 5.15 -7.35 6.14
C ARG A 63 4.21 -6.25 5.69
N LEU A 64 3.70 -6.32 4.46
CA LEU A 64 2.70 -5.38 3.96
C LEU A 64 1.42 -5.46 4.80
N THR A 65 0.94 -6.65 5.11
CA THR A 65 -0.26 -6.85 5.93
C THR A 65 -0.09 -6.30 7.35
N GLU A 66 1.03 -6.62 8.01
CA GLU A 66 1.37 -6.12 9.35
C GLU A 66 1.47 -4.58 9.35
N THR A 67 2.05 -4.00 8.29
CA THR A 67 2.16 -2.55 8.15
C THR A 67 0.80 -1.89 7.87
N MET A 68 -0.09 -2.56 7.12
CA MET A 68 -1.46 -2.11 6.91
C MET A 68 -2.29 -2.12 8.20
N GLU A 69 -2.05 -3.06 9.11
CA GLU A 69 -2.68 -3.04 10.44
C GLU A 69 -2.21 -1.85 11.27
N MET A 70 -0.91 -1.56 11.28
CA MET A 70 -0.36 -0.36 11.93
C MET A 70 -0.97 0.93 11.34
N LEU A 71 -1.08 1.00 10.02
CA LEU A 71 -1.71 2.12 9.33
C LEU A 71 -3.18 2.27 9.73
N SER A 72 -3.96 1.18 9.75
CA SER A 72 -5.37 1.23 10.18
C SER A 72 -5.53 1.73 11.61
N LEU A 73 -4.65 1.33 12.53
CA LEU A 73 -4.65 1.84 13.91
C LEU A 73 -4.31 3.34 13.98
N ALA A 74 -3.37 3.81 13.17
CA ALA A 74 -2.95 5.20 13.10
C ALA A 74 -4.01 6.11 12.44
N LEU A 75 -4.74 5.60 11.46
CA LEU A 75 -5.87 6.28 10.83
C LEU A 75 -7.05 6.45 11.80
N GLY A 76 -7.27 5.49 12.69
CA GLY A 76 -8.38 5.51 13.63
C GLY A 76 -9.73 5.49 12.91
N SER A 77 -10.60 6.46 13.23
CA SER A 77 -11.95 6.58 12.66
C SER A 77 -12.07 7.57 11.51
N ALA A 78 -10.96 8.01 10.90
CA ALA A 78 -10.95 8.95 9.78
C ALA A 78 -11.63 8.33 8.54
N THR A 79 -12.95 8.51 8.42
CA THR A 79 -13.77 7.87 7.38
C THR A 79 -13.30 8.21 5.96
N SER A 80 -12.81 9.43 5.75
CA SER A 80 -12.19 9.90 4.50
C SER A 80 -11.02 9.02 4.04
N LEU A 81 -10.27 8.44 4.99
CA LEU A 81 -9.04 7.68 4.74
C LEU A 81 -9.22 6.17 4.85
N THR A 82 -10.18 5.69 5.64
CA THR A 82 -10.41 4.24 5.81
C THR A 82 -10.82 3.55 4.51
N SER A 83 -11.57 4.22 3.63
CA SER A 83 -11.91 3.67 2.30
C SER A 83 -10.69 3.55 1.37
N LEU A 84 -9.78 4.53 1.41
CA LEU A 84 -8.52 4.48 0.65
C LEU A 84 -7.60 3.39 1.18
N ALA A 85 -7.47 3.27 2.51
CA ALA A 85 -6.70 2.21 3.14
C ALA A 85 -7.27 0.81 2.84
N GLY A 86 -8.60 0.65 2.80
CA GLY A 86 -9.25 -0.58 2.36
C GLY A 86 -8.93 -0.93 0.90
N SER A 87 -8.97 0.07 0.02
CA SER A 87 -8.63 -0.11 -1.41
C SER A 87 -7.16 -0.49 -1.61
N LEU A 88 -6.25 0.13 -0.83
CA LEU A 88 -4.84 -0.22 -0.82
C LEU A 88 -4.62 -1.66 -0.32
N ARG A 89 -5.31 -2.07 0.75
CA ARG A 89 -5.25 -3.44 1.27
C ARG A 89 -5.60 -4.47 0.20
N SER A 90 -6.72 -4.26 -0.50
CA SER A 90 -7.13 -5.17 -1.58
C SER A 90 -6.15 -5.21 -2.75
N ALA A 91 -5.47 -4.09 -3.04
CA ALA A 91 -4.42 -4.07 -4.06
C ALA A 91 -3.17 -4.85 -3.62
N ILE A 92 -2.78 -4.72 -2.35
CA ILE A 92 -1.67 -5.48 -1.75
C ILE A 92 -1.98 -6.99 -1.73
N GLU A 93 -3.19 -7.38 -1.35
CA GLU A 93 -3.63 -8.79 -1.31
C GLU A 93 -3.67 -9.43 -2.72
N ALA A 94 -3.73 -8.61 -3.78
CA ALA A 94 -3.70 -9.09 -5.15
C ALA A 94 -2.26 -9.34 -5.68
N LEU A 95 -1.22 -8.88 -4.98
CA LEU A 95 0.17 -9.07 -5.40
C LEU A 95 0.53 -10.57 -5.43
N PRO A 96 1.36 -11.01 -6.39
CA PRO A 96 1.90 -12.36 -6.36
C PRO A 96 2.86 -12.50 -5.17
N GLY A 97 2.52 -13.38 -4.23
CA GLY A 97 3.38 -13.77 -3.11
C GLY A 97 4.39 -14.86 -3.47
#